data_AF-A0A941DUL4-F1
#
_entry.id   AF-A0A941DUL4-F1
#
_cell.length_a   1.000
_cell.length_b   1.000
_cell.length_c   1.000
_cell.angle_alpha   90.00
_cell.angle_beta   90.00
_cell.angle_gamma   90.00
#
_symmetry.space_group_name_H-M   'P 1'
#
loop_
_entity.id
_entity.type
_entity.pdbx_description
1 polymer ?
#
loop_
_entity_poly.entity_id
_entity_poly.type
_entity_poly.pdbx_seq_one_letter_code
_entity_poly.pdbx_strand_id
1 'polypeptide(L)' 'MPKQTLPALDRLSSLLEHFPVTANLYFSGALCGLTQFDAQVGRGFFHVLRKGEMRLTHHAGAGVSRSIDITEPSLIFYP' A
#
# COMPACT_ATOMS: atom_id res chain seq x y z
N MET A 1 -25.86 20.24 -1.58
CA MET A 1 -25.75 19.78 -2.98
C MET A 1 -24.82 18.58 -3.00
N PRO A 2 -25.25 17.39 -3.47
CA PRO A 2 -24.38 16.23 -3.48
C PRO A 2 -23.30 16.43 -4.54
N LYS A 3 -22.03 16.36 -4.13
CA LYS A 3 -20.87 16.49 -5.01
C LYS A 3 -20.79 15.21 -5.85
N GLN A 4 -21.22 15.28 -7.11
CA GLN A 4 -21.11 14.15 -8.04
C GLN A 4 -19.64 13.76 -8.14
N THR A 5 -19.32 12.57 -7.63
CA THR A 5 -17.98 12.01 -7.70
C THR A 5 -17.91 11.27 -9.03
N LEU A 6 -17.25 11.87 -10.02
CA LEU A 6 -16.84 11.14 -11.22
C LEU A 6 -16.04 9.90 -10.79
N PRO A 7 -16.11 8.77 -11.49
CA PRO A 7 -15.29 7.60 -11.16
C PRO A 7 -13.84 8.06 -11.08
N ALA A 8 -13.22 7.93 -9.91
CA ALA A 8 -11.82 8.26 -9.74
C ALA A 8 -11.03 7.44 -10.75
N LEU A 9 -10.19 8.11 -11.56
CA LEU A 9 -9.33 7.43 -12.53
C LEU A 9 -8.57 6.30 -11.82
N ASP A 10 -8.76 5.08 -12.28
CA ASP A 10 -8.08 3.90 -11.72
C ASP A 10 -6.63 3.84 -12.22
N ARG A 11 -5.80 4.71 -11.64
CA ARG A 11 -4.37 4.82 -11.95
C ARG A 11 -3.61 3.54 -11.60
N LEU A 12 -4.12 2.76 -10.65
CA LEU A 12 -3.49 1.52 -10.24
C LEU A 12 -3.66 0.45 -11.32
N SER A 13 -4.87 0.28 -11.86
CA SER A 13 -5.09 -0.66 -12.97
C SER A 13 -4.20 -0.34 -14.18
N SER A 14 -4.11 0.93 -14.58
CA SER A 14 -3.19 1.32 -15.67
C SER A 14 -1.72 1.02 -15.36
N LEU A 15 -1.26 1.19 -14.11
CA LEU A 15 0.11 0.82 -13.74
C LEU A 15 0.31 -0.70 -13.87
N LEU A 16 -0.61 -1.51 -13.34
CA LEU A 16 -0.52 -2.97 -13.36
C LEU A 16 -0.61 -3.57 -14.77
N GLU A 17 -1.24 -2.89 -15.73
CA GLU A 17 -1.25 -3.30 -17.13
C GLU A 17 0.11 -3.11 -17.83
N HIS A 18 0.87 -2.08 -17.45
CA HIS A 18 2.17 -1.76 -18.08
C HIS A 18 3.33 -2.58 -17.52
N PHE A 19 3.20 -3.12 -16.31
CA PHE A 19 4.20 -3.99 -15.69
C PHE A 19 3.64 -5.40 -15.63
N PRO A 20 4.23 -6.39 -16.34
CA PRO A 20 3.78 -7.78 -16.25
C PRO A 20 4.10 -8.33 -14.85
N VAL A 21 3.18 -8.13 -13.91
CA VAL A 21 3.28 -8.56 -12.51
C VAL A 21 2.17 -9.56 -12.20
N THR A 22 2.52 -10.60 -11.46
CA THR A 22 1.51 -11.47 -10.85
C THR A 22 1.26 -10.99 -9.43
N ALA A 23 0.06 -10.45 -9.18
CA ALA A 23 -0.35 -10.02 -7.85
C ALA A 23 -1.03 -11.18 -7.12
N ASN A 24 -0.55 -11.49 -5.91
CA ASN A 24 -1.19 -12.44 -5.00
C ASN A 24 -1.63 -11.69 -3.74
N LEU A 25 -2.80 -12.03 -3.20
CA LEU A 25 -3.26 -11.47 -1.93
C LEU A 25 -2.52 -12.14 -0.77
N TYR A 26 -1.54 -11.45 -0.19
CA TYR A 26 -0.76 -11.96 0.93
C TYR A 26 -1.48 -11.81 2.27
N PHE A 27 -2.31 -10.78 2.43
CA PHE A 27 -3.03 -10.52 3.68
C PHE A 27 -4.31 -9.71 3.44
N SER A 28 -5.40 -10.07 4.14
CA SER A 28 -6.65 -9.32 4.17
C SER A 28 -7.24 -9.36 5.58
N GLY A 29 -7.41 -8.20 6.19
CA GLY A 29 -7.99 -8.07 7.53
C GLY A 29 -7.44 -6.87 8.28
N ALA A 30 -7.73 -6.80 9.58
CA ALA A 30 -7.00 -5.91 10.47
C ALA A 30 -5.61 -6.52 10.68
N LEU A 31 -4.54 -5.79 10.36
CA LEU A 31 -3.14 -6.18 10.59
C LEU A 31 -2.85 -6.24 12.10
N CYS A 32 -3.51 -7.17 12.80
CA CYS A 32 -3.44 -7.37 14.22
C CYS A 32 -2.42 -8.49 14.51
N GLY A 33 -1.49 -8.22 15.42
CA GLY A 33 -0.37 -9.11 15.72
C GLY A 33 0.86 -8.83 14.86
N LEU A 34 1.83 -9.74 14.90
CA LEU A 34 3.07 -9.62 14.13
C LEU A 34 2.95 -10.46 12.87
N THR A 35 2.93 -9.81 11.70
CA THR A 35 3.03 -10.47 10.40
C THR A 35 4.33 -10.04 9.74
N GLN A 36 5.22 -10.99 9.47
CA GLN A 36 6.47 -10.72 8.77
C GLN A 36 6.29 -11.01 7.28
N PHE A 37 6.75 -10.09 6.44
CA PHE A 37 6.82 -10.26 4.99
C PHE A 37 8.28 -10.20 4.59
N ASP A 38 8.83 -11.32 4.12
CA ASP A 38 10.24 -11.37 3.73
C ASP A 38 10.47 -10.65 2.40
N ALA A 39 11.46 -9.75 2.38
CA ALA A 39 11.93 -9.12 1.16
C ALA A 39 12.60 -10.18 0.27
N GLN A 40 12.07 -10.37 -0.94
CA GLN A 40 12.64 -11.26 -1.94
C GLN A 40 12.91 -10.47 -3.21
N VAL A 41 14.02 -10.80 -3.89
CA VAL A 41 14.37 -10.16 -5.16
C VAL A 41 13.23 -10.38 -6.17
N GLY A 42 12.78 -9.29 -6.80
CA GLY A 42 11.68 -9.32 -7.76
C GLY A 42 10.28 -9.40 -7.14
N ARG A 43 10.16 -9.19 -5.82
CA ARG A 43 8.86 -9.12 -5.12
C ARG A 43 8.69 -7.77 -4.45
N GLY A 44 7.69 -7.02 -4.91
CA GLY A 44 7.18 -5.84 -4.24
C GLY A 44 5.87 -6.12 -3.48
N PHE A 45 5.51 -5.20 -2.59
CA PHE A 45 4.30 -5.24 -1.79
C PHE A 45 3.46 -3.99 -2.00
N PHE A 46 2.15 -4.20 -2.17
CA PHE A 46 1.13 -3.16 -2.08
C PHE A 46 0.36 -3.34 -0.77
N HIS A 47 0.37 -2.30 0.07
CA HIS A 47 -0.46 -2.25 1.28
C HIS A 47 -1.58 -1.23 1.08
N VAL A 48 -2.83 -1.68 1.22
CA VAL A 48 -4.02 -0.84 1.04
C VAL A 48 -4.67 -0.59 2.39
N LEU A 49 -4.64 0.65 2.86
CA LEU A 49 -5.42 1.10 4.00
C LEU A 49 -6.72 1.72 3.49
N ARG A 50 -7.84 0.99 3.57
CA ARG A 50 -9.15 1.50 3.13
C ARG A 50 -9.80 2.46 4.12
N LYS A 51 -9.57 2.25 5.42
CA LYS A 51 -10.12 3.04 6.53
C LYS A 51 -9.29 2.82 7.79
N GLY A 52 -9.38 3.75 8.73
CA GLY A 52 -8.62 3.72 9.99
C GLY A 52 -7.31 4.48 9.89
N GLU A 53 -6.50 4.35 10.93
CA GLU A 53 -5.22 5.04 11.06
C GLU A 53 -4.09 4.01 11.21
N MET A 54 -2.91 4.32 10.67
CA MET A 54 -1.74 3.44 10.74
C MET A 54 -0.47 4.27 10.87
N ARG A 55 0.45 3.82 11.73
CA ARG A 55 1.83 4.33 11.76
C ARG A 55 2.73 3.38 10.99
N LEU A 56 3.42 3.92 9.99
CA LEU A 56 4.39 3.20 9.17
C LEU A 56 5.80 3.56 9.62
N THR A 57 6.62 2.56 9.97
CA THR A 57 8.01 2.76 10.39
C THR A 57 8.98 2.14 9.40
N HIS A 58 10.04 2.88 9.09
CA HIS A 58 11.11 2.42 8.22
C HIS A 58 12.38 2.17 9.03
N HIS A 59 13.17 1.18 8.58
CA HIS A 59 14.51 0.96 9.12
C HIS A 59 15.43 2.15 8.85
N ALA A 60 16.42 2.33 9.71
CA ALA A 60 17.45 3.34 9.48
C ALA A 60 18.17 3.08 8.16
N GLY A 61 18.37 4.14 7.36
CA GLY A 61 19.02 4.03 6.06
C GLY A 61 18.11 3.73 4.87
N ALA A 62 16.79 3.64 5.05
CA ALA A 62 15.83 3.37 3.96
C ALA A 62 15.65 4.53 2.95
N GLY A 63 16.35 5.66 3.11
CA GLY A 63 16.22 6.83 2.22
C GLY A 63 14.87 7.57 2.30
N VAL A 64 14.03 7.20 3.26
CA VAL A 64 12.68 7.75 3.48
C VAL A 64 12.45 8.10 4.95
N SER A 65 11.36 8.83 5.24
CA SER A 65 10.98 9.21 6.60
C SER A 65 10.88 8.00 7.53
N ARG A 66 11.57 8.07 8.68
CA ARG A 66 11.64 6.98 9.65
C ARG A 66 10.27 6.54 10.20
N SER A 67 9.33 7.47 10.30
CA SER A 67 7.95 7.20 10.70
C SER A 67 7.00 8.08 9.91
N ILE A 68 5.89 7.53 9.46
CA ILE A 68 4.82 8.23 8.74
C ILE A 68 3.49 7.85 9.39
N ASP A 69 2.75 8.85 9.85
CA ASP A 69 1.38 8.66 10.33
C ASP A 69 0.42 8.82 9.16
N ILE A 70 -0.36 7.77 8.92
CA ILE A 70 -1.33 7.66 7.83
C ILE A 70 -2.71 7.70 8.47
N THR A 71 -3.42 8.80 8.30
CA THR A 71 -4.74 9.04 8.90
C THR A 71 -5.86 9.09 7.85
N GLU A 72 -5.53 8.87 6.58
CA GLU A 72 -6.46 8.84 5.46
C GLU A 72 -6.28 7.58 4.60
N PRO A 73 -7.32 7.16 3.85
CA PRO A 73 -7.22 6.01 2.96
C PRO A 73 -6.05 6.14 2.00
N SER A 74 -5.16 5.15 2.00
CA SER A 74 -3.84 5.23 1.36
C SER A 74 -3.42 3.91 0.72
N LEU A 75 -2.62 4.02 -0.35
CA LEU A 75 -1.89 2.92 -0.96
C LEU A 75 -0.40 3.12 -0.71
N ILE A 76 0.24 2.16 -0.04
CA ILE A 76 1.69 2.14 0.17
C ILE A 76 2.28 1.11 -0.79
N PHE A 77 3.35 1.49 -1.49
CA PHE A 77 4.06 0.64 -2.42
C PHE A 77 5.52 0.48 -1.99
N TYR A 78 5.95 -0.76 -1.85
CA TYR A 78 7.35 -1.15 -1.66
C TYR A 78 7.78 -2.03 -2.83
N PRO A 79 8.59 -1.51 -3.76
CA PRO A 79 9.07 -2.29 -4.90
C PRO A 79 10.03 -3.41 -4.51
#